data_AF-A0A3D5IZ92-F1
#
_entry.id   AF-A0A3D5IZ92-F1
#
_cell.length_a   1.000
_cell.length_b   1.000
_cell.length_c   1.000
_cell.angle_alpha   90.00
_cell.angle_beta   90.00
_cell.angle_gamma   90.00
#
_symmetry.space_group_name_H-M   'P 1'
#
loop_
_entity.id
_entity.type
_entity.pdbx_description
1 polymer ?
#
loop_
_entity_poly.entity_id
_entity_poly.type
_entity_poly.pdbx_seq_one_letter_code
_entity_poly.pdbx_strand_id
1 'polypeptide(L)'
;ELILSKMSISSYKDAPALLTLNDELLNSFEEEDLRYQLYTRPISEMTYDQVSGGRAYCEGLLTGEKRNAGPTVPEMLLIKAEGEARAGDTDAAMTSINKLRMARFKAEDYVPLTAADAEEALLKVLEERRKELMAKGGFRWFDLKRLNKDPRFAKTITHQYIDEVYTLEPEGDRYQFPFASSLFQYAPNLEQNP
;
A
#
# COMPACT_ATOMS: atom_id res chain seq x y z
N GLU A 1 4.78 27.19 1.63
CA GLU A 1 4.65 26.71 0.24
C GLU A 1 4.53 25.19 0.23
N LEU A 2 3.34 24.67 -0.08
CA LEU A 2 3.09 23.25 -0.33
C LEU A 2 2.92 23.11 -1.84
N ILE A 3 4.04 23.04 -2.57
CA ILE A 3 4.06 23.04 -4.05
C ILE A 3 3.66 21.68 -4.65
N LEU A 4 3.38 20.65 -3.83
CA LEU A 4 3.04 19.31 -4.31
C LEU A 4 1.86 18.63 -3.61
N SER A 5 0.96 19.35 -2.95
CA SER A 5 -0.33 18.76 -2.53
C SER A 5 -1.41 19.09 -3.56
N LYS A 6 -1.59 18.20 -4.54
CA LYS A 6 -2.81 18.21 -5.36
C LYS A 6 -3.94 17.58 -4.53
N MET A 7 -4.65 18.40 -3.76
CA MET A 7 -5.98 17.99 -3.28
C MET A 7 -6.91 17.92 -4.49
N SER A 8 -7.52 16.75 -4.72
CA SER A 8 -8.58 16.61 -5.71
C SER A 8 -9.79 17.43 -5.26
N ILE A 9 -10.10 18.49 -6.01
CA ILE A 9 -11.22 19.42 -5.74
C ILE A 9 -12.57 18.79 -6.12
N SER A 10 -12.56 17.85 -7.06
CA SER A 10 -13.71 16.99 -7.35
C SER A 10 -13.66 15.78 -6.43
N SER A 11 -14.71 15.60 -5.63
CA SER A 11 -14.97 14.30 -5.03
C SER A 11 -14.94 13.26 -6.14
N TYR A 12 -14.18 12.18 -5.96
CA TYR A 12 -14.62 10.94 -6.57
C TYR A 12 -15.98 10.70 -5.93
N LYS A 13 -17.05 10.87 -6.71
CA LYS A 13 -18.43 10.63 -6.25
C LYS A 13 -18.57 9.23 -5.63
N ASP A 14 -17.63 8.34 -5.98
CA ASP A 14 -17.54 6.94 -5.58
C ASP A 14 -16.17 6.57 -4.96
N ALA A 15 -15.42 7.50 -4.35
CA ALA A 15 -14.31 7.06 -3.50
C ALA A 15 -14.89 6.18 -2.38
N PRO A 16 -14.41 4.94 -2.20
CA PRO A 16 -14.99 4.06 -1.21
C PRO A 16 -14.94 4.75 0.16
N ALA A 17 -16.11 4.88 0.78
CA ALA A 17 -16.26 5.47 2.10
C ALA A 17 -15.50 4.66 3.15
N LEU A 18 -15.38 3.35 2.90
CA LEU A 18 -14.68 2.39 3.73
C LEU A 18 -13.63 1.65 2.89
N LEU A 19 -12.37 1.66 3.34
CA LEU A 19 -11.32 0.82 2.78
C LEU A 19 -11.06 -0.35 3.73
N THR A 20 -11.62 -1.51 3.40
CA THR A 20 -11.32 -2.75 4.12
C THR A 20 -9.90 -3.21 3.83
N LEU A 21 -9.26 -3.75 4.86
CA LEU A 21 -7.90 -4.28 4.76
C LEU A 21 -7.97 -5.80 4.74
N ASN A 22 -7.14 -6.43 3.92
CA ASN A 22 -7.10 -7.88 3.84
C ASN A 22 -6.34 -8.47 5.03
N ASP A 23 -6.71 -9.69 5.43
CA ASP A 23 -6.13 -10.34 6.61
C ASP A 23 -4.62 -10.53 6.51
N GLU A 24 -4.09 -10.77 5.31
CA GLU A 24 -2.65 -10.86 5.10
C GLU A 24 -1.91 -9.57 5.50
N LEU A 25 -2.46 -8.39 5.19
CA LEU A 25 -1.89 -7.13 5.63
C LEU A 25 -2.07 -6.95 7.14
N LEU A 26 -3.26 -7.23 7.67
CA LEU A 26 -3.55 -7.09 9.10
C LEU A 26 -2.62 -7.98 9.95
N ASN A 27 -2.39 -9.22 9.52
CA ASN A 27 -1.51 -10.18 10.18
C ASN A 27 -0.02 -9.86 10.02
N SER A 28 0.36 -8.90 9.17
CA SER A 28 1.74 -8.43 9.03
C SER A 28 2.15 -7.39 10.08
N PHE A 29 1.17 -6.85 10.82
CA PHE A 29 1.44 -5.89 11.89
C PHE A 29 1.80 -6.61 13.19
N GLU A 30 2.74 -6.01 13.91
CA GLU A 30 3.01 -6.33 15.32
C GLU A 30 1.90 -5.68 16.17
N GLU A 31 1.58 -6.27 17.34
CA GLU A 31 0.48 -5.80 18.19
C GLU A 31 0.71 -4.36 18.68
N GLU A 32 1.97 -4.02 18.96
CA GLU A 32 2.43 -2.71 19.44
C GLU A 32 2.59 -1.67 18.31
N ASP A 33 2.37 -2.05 17.04
CA ASP A 33 2.49 -1.12 15.91
C ASP A 33 1.36 -0.08 15.95
N LEU A 34 1.74 1.19 16.14
CA LEU A 34 0.78 2.28 16.27
C LEU A 34 -0.03 2.50 15.00
N ARG A 35 0.43 2.05 13.82
CA ARG A 35 -0.39 2.12 12.60
C ARG A 35 -1.57 1.18 12.67
N TYR A 36 -1.37 -0.02 13.19
CA TYR A 36 -2.46 -0.96 13.39
C TYR A 36 -3.47 -0.40 14.40
N GLN A 37 -2.98 0.11 15.53
CA GLN A 37 -3.82 0.64 16.60
C GLN A 37 -4.56 1.93 16.23
N LEU A 38 -3.90 2.86 15.52
CA LEU A 38 -4.41 4.21 15.27
C LEU A 38 -5.00 4.38 13.87
N TYR A 39 -4.44 3.71 12.86
CA TYR A 39 -4.87 3.88 11.47
C TYR A 39 -5.85 2.81 11.01
N THR A 40 -6.19 1.84 11.86
CA THR A 40 -7.20 0.84 11.53
C THR A 40 -8.22 0.70 12.66
N ARG A 41 -9.46 0.33 12.32
CA ARG A 41 -10.52 0.03 13.29
C ARG A 41 -11.32 -1.21 12.90
N PRO A 42 -11.82 -1.98 13.88
CA PRO A 42 -12.80 -3.04 13.61
C PRO A 42 -14.01 -2.45 12.90
N ILE A 43 -14.47 -3.10 11.83
CA ILE A 43 -15.65 -2.64 11.08
C ILE A 43 -16.92 -2.73 11.96
N SER A 44 -16.96 -3.66 12.91
CA SER A 44 -18.04 -3.80 13.90
C SER A 44 -18.23 -2.56 14.80
N GLU A 45 -17.22 -1.71 14.91
CA GLU A 45 -17.29 -0.45 15.67
C GLU A 45 -17.67 0.75 14.80
N MET A 46 -17.89 0.52 13.49
CA MET A 46 -18.20 1.56 12.52
C MET A 46 -19.67 1.50 12.11
N THR A 47 -20.27 2.66 11.84
CA THR A 47 -21.68 2.77 11.41
C THR A 47 -21.81 2.56 9.89
N TYR A 48 -21.41 1.39 9.40
CA TYR A 48 -21.56 0.98 8.00
C TYR A 48 -22.26 -0.39 7.95
N ASP A 49 -23.45 -0.43 7.36
CA ASP A 49 -24.36 -1.57 7.30
C ASP A 49 -24.02 -2.58 6.19
N GLN A 50 -23.20 -2.18 5.22
CA GLN A 50 -22.93 -2.96 4.00
C GLN A 50 -21.71 -3.90 4.07
N VAL A 51 -20.90 -3.84 5.13
CA VAL A 51 -19.69 -4.66 5.25
C VAL A 51 -19.57 -5.22 6.65
N SER A 52 -19.49 -6.55 6.77
CA SER A 52 -19.34 -7.26 8.05
C SER A 52 -17.95 -7.88 8.19
N GLY A 53 -17.33 -7.70 9.35
CA GLY A 53 -16.07 -8.37 9.71
C GLY A 53 -14.80 -7.67 9.22
N GLY A 54 -13.66 -8.00 9.82
CA GLY A 54 -12.36 -7.42 9.49
C GLY A 54 -12.13 -6.01 10.05
N ARG A 55 -11.10 -5.34 9.51
CA ARG A 55 -10.71 -3.97 9.90
C ARG A 55 -10.63 -3.06 8.68
N ALA A 56 -10.94 -1.79 8.90
CA ALA A 56 -10.86 -0.75 7.87
C ALA A 56 -9.82 0.30 8.22
N TYR A 57 -9.26 0.91 7.17
CA TYR A 57 -8.32 2.01 7.30
C TYR A 57 -9.03 3.32 7.67
N CYS A 58 -8.53 4.02 8.69
CA CYS A 58 -9.20 5.17 9.32
C CYS A 58 -8.27 6.32 9.75
N GLU A 59 -7.04 6.44 9.22
CA GLU A 59 -6.12 7.57 9.54
C GLU A 59 -6.79 8.95 9.40
N GLY A 60 -7.63 9.12 8.38
CA GLY A 60 -8.37 10.37 8.15
C GLY A 60 -9.40 10.70 9.23
N LEU A 61 -9.94 9.70 9.94
CA LEU A 61 -10.85 9.94 11.08
C LEU A 61 -10.10 10.47 12.30
N LEU A 62 -8.81 10.11 12.44
CA LEU A 62 -7.96 10.58 13.53
C LEU A 62 -7.40 11.98 13.25
N THR A 63 -6.94 12.20 12.02
CA THR A 63 -6.20 13.42 11.65
C THR A 63 -7.10 14.55 11.14
N GLY A 64 -8.33 14.23 10.71
CA GLY A 64 -9.19 15.17 9.97
C GLY A 64 -8.73 15.40 8.52
N GLU A 65 -7.63 14.78 8.11
CA GLU A 65 -7.04 14.95 6.79
C GLU A 65 -7.62 13.97 5.78
N LYS A 66 -7.57 14.35 4.50
CA LYS A 66 -7.87 13.43 3.40
C LYS A 66 -6.66 12.52 3.13
N ARG A 67 -6.92 11.35 2.55
CA ARG A 67 -5.87 10.39 2.16
C ARG A 67 -4.87 11.06 1.22
N ASN A 68 -3.60 11.09 1.61
CA ASN A 68 -2.53 11.65 0.80
C ASN A 68 -2.19 10.71 -0.38
N ALA A 69 -1.99 11.31 -1.54
CA ALA A 69 -1.49 10.65 -2.76
C ALA A 69 -0.21 11.28 -3.32
N GLY A 70 0.30 12.33 -2.66
CA GLY A 70 1.58 12.95 -2.98
C GLY A 70 2.75 12.32 -2.20
N PRO A 71 3.99 12.70 -2.54
CA PRO A 71 5.19 12.14 -1.93
C PRO A 71 5.25 12.44 -0.43
N THR A 72 5.78 11.48 0.33
CA THR A 72 5.97 11.62 1.78
C THR A 72 7.38 11.25 2.21
N VAL A 73 7.81 11.77 3.37
CA VAL A 73 9.12 11.41 3.95
C VAL A 73 9.24 9.89 4.20
N PRO A 74 8.24 9.19 4.77
CA PRO A 74 8.27 7.73 4.89
C PRO A 74 8.47 7.01 3.55
N GLU A 75 7.77 7.45 2.50
CA GLU A 75 7.94 6.87 1.16
C GLU A 75 9.38 7.03 0.66
N MET A 76 9.99 8.22 0.82
CA MET A 76 11.37 8.46 0.38
C MET A 76 12.38 7.61 1.17
N LEU A 77 12.16 7.41 2.48
CA LEU A 77 12.99 6.52 3.29
C LEU A 77 12.89 5.06 2.82
N LEU A 78 11.69 4.60 2.46
CA LEU A 78 11.47 3.25 1.95
C LEU A 78 12.07 3.06 0.55
N ILE A 79 11.99 4.06 -0.33
CA ILE A 79 12.66 4.02 -1.64
C ILE A 79 14.17 3.92 -1.46
N LYS A 80 14.74 4.72 -0.55
CA LYS A 80 16.17 4.66 -0.22
C LYS A 80 16.56 3.27 0.31
N ALA A 81 15.83 2.76 1.28
CA ALA A 81 16.10 1.44 1.86
C ALA A 81 15.98 0.30 0.85
N GLU A 82 15.00 0.37 -0.07
CA GLU A 82 14.85 -0.63 -1.12
C GLU A 82 16.03 -0.57 -2.09
N GLY A 83 16.49 0.64 -2.45
CA GLY A 83 17.68 0.83 -3.27
C GLY A 83 18.95 0.29 -2.62
N GLU A 84 19.15 0.55 -1.33
CA GLU A 84 20.28 0.04 -0.54
C GLU A 84 20.28 -1.50 -0.50
N ALA A 85 19.13 -2.11 -0.19
CA ALA A 85 19.01 -3.57 -0.19
C ALA A 85 19.29 -4.17 -1.58
N ARG A 86 18.75 -3.56 -2.64
CA ARG A 86 19.02 -4.01 -4.04
C ARG A 86 20.47 -3.80 -4.47
N ALA A 87 21.19 -2.86 -3.86
CA ALA A 87 22.62 -2.64 -4.09
C ALA A 87 23.51 -3.59 -3.28
N GLY A 88 22.93 -4.46 -2.43
CA GLY A 88 23.67 -5.37 -1.57
C GLY A 88 24.10 -4.78 -0.22
N ASP A 89 23.64 -3.56 0.12
CA ASP A 89 23.99 -2.88 1.36
C ASP A 89 22.93 -3.13 2.44
N THR A 90 23.05 -4.29 3.08
CA THR A 90 22.15 -4.75 4.15
C THR A 90 22.09 -3.79 5.33
N ASP A 91 23.25 -3.31 5.80
CA ASP A 91 23.35 -2.46 6.98
C ASP A 91 22.72 -1.08 6.74
N ALA A 92 22.96 -0.49 5.55
CA ALA A 92 22.32 0.77 5.19
C ALA A 92 20.80 0.62 5.06
N ALA A 93 20.33 -0.46 4.43
CA ALA A 93 18.90 -0.74 4.31
C ALA A 93 18.22 -0.88 5.67
N MET A 94 18.80 -1.65 6.60
CA MET A 94 18.29 -1.80 7.97
C MET A 94 18.29 -0.47 8.72
N THR A 95 19.34 0.34 8.57
CA THR A 95 19.41 1.68 9.17
C THR A 95 18.27 2.58 8.66
N SER A 96 18.03 2.59 7.35
CA SER A 96 16.99 3.40 6.72
C SER A 96 15.58 2.99 7.15
N ILE A 97 15.24 1.69 7.18
CA ILE A 97 13.90 1.25 7.61
C ILE A 97 13.70 1.41 9.12
N ASN A 98 14.73 1.18 9.94
CA ASN A 98 14.63 1.36 11.39
C ASN A 98 14.44 2.83 11.77
N LYS A 99 14.98 3.76 10.98
CA LYS A 99 14.69 5.19 11.13
C LYS A 99 13.19 5.50 10.96
N LEU A 100 12.51 4.83 10.04
CA LEU A 100 11.07 4.95 9.88
C LEU A 100 10.33 4.26 11.03
N ARG A 101 10.69 3.01 11.35
CA ARG A 101 9.99 2.21 12.36
C ARG A 101 10.05 2.83 13.75
N MET A 102 11.15 3.48 14.15
CA MET A 102 11.20 4.20 15.43
C MET A 102 10.06 5.21 15.63
N ALA A 103 9.48 5.74 14.56
CA ALA A 103 8.34 6.67 14.61
C ALA A 103 6.97 5.96 14.49
N ARG A 104 6.92 4.63 14.55
CA ARG A 104 5.71 3.80 14.43
C ARG A 104 5.43 2.95 15.67
N PHE A 105 6.34 2.97 16.64
CA PHE A 105 6.23 2.28 17.91
C PHE A 105 6.48 3.27 19.05
N LYS A 106 6.04 2.94 20.26
CA LYS A 106 6.54 3.65 21.45
C LYS A 106 7.99 3.27 21.69
N ALA A 107 8.71 4.14 22.40
CA ALA A 107 10.14 3.93 22.65
C ALA A 107 10.39 2.64 23.45
N GLU A 108 9.52 2.32 24.42
CA GLU A 108 9.62 1.09 25.22
C GLU A 108 9.30 -0.20 24.43
N ASP A 109 8.49 -0.11 23.38
CA ASP A 109 8.02 -1.27 22.60
C ASP A 109 8.87 -1.53 21.36
N TYR A 110 9.75 -0.58 20.98
CA TYR A 110 10.47 -0.65 19.72
C TYR A 110 11.67 -1.60 19.76
N VAL A 111 11.65 -2.60 18.90
CA VAL A 111 12.79 -3.47 18.61
C VAL A 111 13.27 -3.24 17.17
N PRO A 112 14.56 -2.89 16.96
CA PRO A 112 15.12 -2.73 15.62
C PRO A 112 15.06 -4.02 14.80
N LEU A 113 14.68 -3.90 13.53
CA LEU A 113 14.85 -4.99 12.57
C LEU A 113 16.33 -5.20 12.25
N THR A 114 16.70 -6.46 12.06
CA THR A 114 18.00 -6.89 11.56
C THR A 114 17.78 -7.77 10.33
N ALA A 115 18.78 -7.95 9.48
CA ALA A 115 18.74 -8.89 8.36
C ALA A 115 20.12 -9.54 8.19
N ALA A 116 20.14 -10.82 7.86
CA ALA A 116 21.35 -11.60 7.65
C ALA A 116 22.02 -11.31 6.31
N ASP A 117 21.22 -10.93 5.30
CA ASP A 117 21.70 -10.61 3.96
C ASP A 117 20.80 -9.58 3.25
N ALA A 118 21.18 -9.23 2.03
CA ALA A 118 20.51 -8.22 1.22
C ALA A 118 19.12 -8.65 0.74
N GLU A 119 18.88 -9.96 0.60
CA GLU A 119 17.60 -10.50 0.19
C GLU A 119 16.59 -10.45 1.34
N GLU A 120 17.00 -10.84 2.54
CA GLU A 120 16.19 -10.70 3.74
C GLU A 120 15.92 -9.21 4.05
N ALA A 121 16.91 -8.34 3.83
CA ALA A 121 16.73 -6.90 3.94
C ALA A 121 15.65 -6.39 2.97
N LEU A 122 15.72 -6.81 1.71
CA LEU A 122 14.75 -6.41 0.68
C LEU A 122 13.33 -6.86 1.04
N LEU A 123 13.15 -8.09 1.51
CA LEU A 123 11.86 -8.61 1.95
C LEU A 123 11.26 -7.74 3.07
N LYS A 124 12.04 -7.46 4.12
CA LYS A 124 11.62 -6.60 5.24
C LYS A 124 11.27 -5.19 4.79
N VAL A 125 12.04 -4.62 3.86
CA VAL A 125 11.74 -3.29 3.29
C VAL A 125 10.40 -3.31 2.55
N LEU A 126 10.13 -4.32 1.73
CA LEU A 126 8.89 -4.42 0.95
C LEU A 126 7.66 -4.66 1.85
N GLU A 127 7.80 -5.45 2.91
CA GLU A 127 6.77 -5.64 3.94
C GLU A 127 6.48 -4.33 4.68
N GLU A 128 7.53 -3.63 5.13
CA GLU A 128 7.40 -2.35 5.81
C GLU A 128 6.78 -1.28 4.90
N ARG A 129 7.12 -1.30 3.60
CA ARG A 129 6.51 -0.44 2.58
C ARG A 129 5.02 -0.70 2.43
N ARG A 130 4.58 -1.96 2.44
CA ARG A 130 3.16 -2.33 2.37
C ARG A 130 2.39 -1.81 3.57
N LYS A 131 2.96 -1.91 4.79
CA LYS A 131 2.35 -1.40 6.03
C LYS A 131 2.25 0.12 6.04
N GLU A 132 3.35 0.80 5.70
CA GLU A 132 3.42 2.26 5.77
C GLU A 132 2.53 2.96 4.75
N LEU A 133 2.48 2.40 3.53
CA LEU A 133 1.76 2.99 2.40
C LEU A 133 0.37 2.38 2.18
N MET A 134 -0.15 1.63 3.14
CA MET A 134 -1.49 1.07 3.07
C MET A 134 -2.52 2.18 2.81
N ALA A 135 -3.48 1.91 1.92
CA ALA A 135 -4.55 2.85 1.57
C ALA A 135 -4.10 4.25 1.05
N LYS A 136 -2.82 4.42 0.70
CA LYS A 136 -2.23 5.67 0.19
C LYS A 136 -1.86 5.56 -1.28
N GLY A 137 -2.10 6.62 -2.06
CA GLY A 137 -1.55 6.85 -3.41
C GLY A 137 -1.72 5.75 -4.48
N GLY A 138 -2.44 4.66 -4.22
CA GLY A 138 -2.43 3.47 -5.07
C GLY A 138 -1.11 2.68 -5.04
N PHE A 139 -0.23 2.93 -4.07
CA PHE A 139 1.13 2.35 -4.05
C PHE A 139 1.14 0.83 -4.12
N ARG A 140 0.20 0.15 -3.46
CA ARG A 140 0.08 -1.31 -3.52
C ARG A 140 -0.11 -1.84 -4.95
N TRP A 141 -0.89 -1.15 -5.77
CA TRP A 141 -1.10 -1.54 -7.17
C TRP A 141 0.21 -1.45 -7.96
N PHE A 142 0.93 -0.35 -7.81
CA PHE A 142 2.23 -0.15 -8.46
C PHE A 142 3.28 -1.16 -7.99
N ASP A 143 3.31 -1.43 -6.68
CA ASP A 143 4.21 -2.43 -6.10
C ASP A 143 3.90 -3.83 -6.66
N LEU A 144 2.63 -4.25 -6.72
CA LEU A 144 2.26 -5.52 -7.35
C LEU A 144 2.72 -5.59 -8.81
N LYS A 145 2.42 -4.55 -9.61
CA LYS A 145 2.77 -4.53 -11.02
C LYS A 145 4.28 -4.60 -11.27
N ARG A 146 5.08 -3.81 -10.53
CA ARG A 146 6.54 -3.78 -10.72
C ARG A 146 7.22 -5.02 -10.17
N LEU A 147 6.74 -5.55 -9.04
CA LEU A 147 7.34 -6.71 -8.38
C LEU A 147 7.06 -8.00 -9.12
N ASN A 148 5.97 -8.08 -9.89
CA ASN A 148 5.69 -9.22 -10.77
C ASN A 148 6.80 -9.47 -11.82
N LYS A 149 7.70 -8.50 -12.08
CA LYS A 149 8.86 -8.69 -12.96
C LYS A 149 9.98 -9.52 -12.35
N ASP A 150 9.88 -9.80 -11.05
CA ASP A 150 10.77 -10.70 -10.33
C ASP A 150 9.95 -11.89 -9.83
N PRO A 151 10.20 -13.12 -10.31
CA PRO A 151 9.44 -14.30 -9.93
C PRO A 151 9.38 -14.55 -8.42
N ARG A 152 10.36 -14.05 -7.65
CA ARG A 152 10.38 -14.17 -6.18
C ARG A 152 9.25 -13.43 -5.49
N PHE A 153 8.73 -12.36 -6.11
CA PHE A 153 7.70 -11.51 -5.55
C PHE A 153 6.37 -11.58 -6.30
N ALA A 154 6.33 -12.32 -7.42
CA ALA A 154 5.11 -12.53 -8.20
C ALA A 154 4.06 -13.26 -7.33
N LYS A 155 2.85 -12.70 -7.29
CA LYS A 155 1.76 -13.25 -6.47
C LYS A 155 0.40 -13.09 -7.14
N THR A 156 -0.37 -14.18 -7.17
CA THR A 156 -1.80 -14.14 -7.50
C THR A 156 -2.59 -13.52 -6.36
N ILE A 157 -3.37 -12.48 -6.66
CA ILE A 157 -4.22 -11.81 -5.69
C ILE A 157 -5.65 -12.28 -5.87
N THR A 158 -6.29 -12.67 -4.78
CA THR A 158 -7.67 -13.16 -4.78
C THR A 158 -8.49 -12.38 -3.77
N HIS A 159 -9.65 -11.93 -4.20
CA HIS A 159 -10.62 -11.24 -3.36
C HIS A 159 -11.98 -11.89 -3.55
N GLN A 160 -12.63 -12.25 -2.45
CA GLN A 160 -14.04 -12.61 -2.48
C GLN A 160 -14.86 -11.35 -2.28
N TYR A 161 -15.86 -11.16 -3.15
CA TYR A 161 -16.85 -10.11 -3.02
C TYR A 161 -18.24 -10.73 -3.24
N ILE A 162 -19.05 -10.72 -2.18
CA ILE A 162 -20.35 -11.42 -2.13
C ILE A 162 -20.13 -12.92 -2.46
N ASP A 163 -20.70 -13.41 -3.56
CA ASP A 163 -20.65 -14.80 -3.98
C ASP A 163 -19.62 -15.05 -5.10
N GLU A 164 -18.87 -14.01 -5.48
CA GLU A 164 -17.90 -14.08 -6.58
C GLU A 164 -16.46 -13.95 -6.07
N VAL A 165 -15.57 -14.67 -6.75
CA VAL A 165 -14.13 -14.63 -6.50
C VAL A 165 -13.45 -13.92 -7.66
N TYR A 166 -12.75 -12.83 -7.33
CA TYR A 166 -12.00 -12.02 -8.26
C TYR A 166 -10.52 -12.33 -8.11
N THR A 167 -9.90 -12.77 -9.20
CA THR A 167 -8.48 -13.09 -9.24
C THR A 167 -7.72 -12.13 -10.16
N LEU A 168 -6.52 -11.76 -9.73
CA LEU A 168 -5.53 -11.01 -10.48
C LEU A 168 -4.25 -11.83 -10.50
N GLU A 169 -3.99 -12.46 -11.64
CA GLU A 169 -2.78 -13.24 -11.88
C GLU A 169 -1.57 -12.33 -12.10
N PRO A 170 -0.35 -12.76 -11.71
CA PRO A 170 0.88 -12.08 -12.09
C PRO A 170 0.93 -11.85 -13.60
N GLU A 171 1.42 -10.68 -14.00
CA GLU A 171 1.52 -10.26 -15.41
C GLU A 171 0.21 -10.23 -16.21
N GLY A 172 -0.96 -10.43 -15.57
CA GLY A 172 -2.26 -10.34 -16.24
C GLY A 172 -2.58 -8.92 -16.75
N ASP A 173 -3.34 -8.84 -17.83
CA ASP A 173 -3.67 -7.57 -18.51
C ASP A 173 -4.38 -6.57 -17.60
N ARG A 174 -5.06 -7.07 -16.56
CA ARG A 174 -5.76 -6.27 -15.54
C ARG A 174 -4.85 -5.34 -14.73
N TYR A 175 -3.51 -5.45 -14.83
CA TYR A 175 -2.57 -4.45 -14.28
C TYR A 175 -2.48 -3.15 -15.11
N GLN A 176 -3.13 -3.11 -16.26
CA GLN A 176 -3.22 -1.94 -17.13
C GLN A 176 -4.68 -1.52 -17.27
N PHE A 177 -4.97 -0.24 -16.99
CA PHE A 177 -6.31 0.28 -17.21
C PHE A 177 -6.61 0.32 -18.71
N PRO A 178 -7.82 -0.07 -19.13
CA PRO A 178 -8.21 0.08 -20.53
C PRO A 178 -8.30 1.56 -20.89
N PHE A 179 -8.03 1.87 -22.15
CA PHE A 179 -8.36 3.18 -22.69
C PHE A 179 -9.87 3.41 -22.60
N ALA A 180 -10.26 4.63 -22.24
CA ALA A 180 -11.66 5.01 -22.15
C ALA A 180 -12.33 4.87 -23.54
N SER A 181 -13.53 4.29 -23.57
CA SER A 181 -14.28 4.02 -24.80
C SER A 181 -14.52 5.27 -25.66
N SER A 182 -14.62 6.45 -25.04
CA SER A 182 -14.76 7.73 -25.74
C SER A 182 -13.55 8.09 -26.60
N LEU A 183 -12.34 7.62 -26.28
CA LEU A 183 -11.13 7.94 -27.05
C LEU A 183 -11.18 7.37 -28.47
N PHE A 184 -11.79 6.21 -28.65
CA PHE A 184 -11.89 5.53 -29.97
C PHE A 184 -12.80 6.28 -30.95
N GLN A 185 -13.65 7.20 -30.48
CA GLN A 185 -14.43 8.08 -31.36
C GLN A 185 -13.55 9.15 -32.03
N TYR A 186 -12.48 9.58 -31.35
CA TYR A 186 -11.59 10.66 -31.81
C TYR A 186 -10.29 10.12 -32.41
N ALA A 187 -9.86 8.93 -31.99
CA ALA A 187 -8.67 8.25 -32.47
C ALA A 187 -9.07 6.84 -32.95
N PRO A 188 -9.60 6.71 -34.19
CA PRO A 188 -10.09 5.42 -34.70
C PRO A 188 -8.98 4.38 -34.90
N ASN A 189 -7.71 4.82 -34.97
CA ASN A 189 -6.54 3.94 -35.06
C ASN A 189 -5.94 3.59 -33.68
N LEU A 190 -6.56 4.04 -32.59
CA LEU A 190 -6.13 3.63 -31.24
C LEU A 190 -6.46 2.15 -31.06
N GLU A 191 -5.46 1.36 -30.68
CA GLU A 191 -5.66 -0.03 -30.29
C GLU A 191 -5.88 -0.10 -28.77
N GLN A 192 -6.78 -0.98 -28.33
CA GLN A 192 -7.00 -1.21 -26.92
C GLN A 192 -5.76 -1.91 -26.32
N ASN A 193 -5.51 -1.67 -25.04
CA ASN A 193 -4.57 -2.50 -24.30
C ASN A 193 -5.03 -3.98 -24.38
N PRO A 194 -4.10 -4.94 -24.40
CA PRO A 194 -4.46 -6.37 -24.44
C PRO A 194 -5.46 -6.75 -23.35
#